data_AF-A0A6D1A863-F1
#
_entry.id   AF-A0A6D1A863-F1
#
_cell.length_a   1.000
_cell.length_b   1.000
_cell.length_c   1.000
_cell.angle_alpha   90.00
_cell.angle_beta   90.00
_cell.angle_gamma   90.00
#
_symmetry.space_group_name_H-M   'P 1'
#
loop_
_entity.id
_entity.type
_entity.pdbx_description
1 polymer ?
#
loop_
_entity_poly.entity_id
_entity_poly.type
_entity_poly.pdbx_seq_one_letter_code
_entity_poly.pdbx_strand_id
1 'polypeptide(L)'
;HMLSGCNDMNDGELAAEHFYMSGRVPTAIYANSDEVAAGIHLFAKKNNWDVEIIGEGNTSISRVLGFPSLDLNLEQLGIAAFSLFLQDE
;
A
#
# COMPACT_ATOMS: atom_id res chain seq x y z
N HIS A 1 4.19 -11.50 -9.95
CA HIS A 1 3.83 -10.70 -11.14
C HIS A 1 3.64 -9.27 -10.68
N MET A 2 4.18 -8.29 -11.41
CA MET A 2 3.96 -6.87 -11.11
C MET A 2 2.70 -6.39 -11.84
N LEU A 3 1.81 -5.72 -11.13
CA LEU A 3 0.67 -5.00 -11.70
C LEU A 3 0.98 -3.50 -11.66
N SER A 4 0.56 -2.78 -12.69
CA SER A 4 0.74 -1.35 -12.84
C SER A 4 -0.61 -0.65 -12.98
N GLY A 5 -0.67 0.64 -12.65
CA GLY A 5 -1.91 1.40 -12.74
C GLY A 5 -2.85 1.20 -11.56
N CYS A 6 -2.33 0.71 -10.42
CA CYS A 6 -3.05 0.68 -9.15
C CYS A 6 -2.72 1.95 -8.36
N ASN A 7 -3.70 2.82 -8.19
CA ASN A 7 -3.51 4.15 -7.60
C ASN A 7 -4.31 4.34 -6.31
N ASP A 8 -5.46 3.68 -6.21
CA ASP A 8 -6.39 3.86 -5.09
C ASP A 8 -6.90 2.52 -4.51
N MET A 9 -7.79 2.63 -3.54
CA MET A 9 -8.39 1.49 -2.86
C MET A 9 -9.22 0.60 -3.78
N ASN A 10 -9.94 1.16 -4.75
CA ASN A 10 -10.75 0.36 -5.69
C ASN A 10 -9.83 -0.45 -6.61
N ASP A 11 -8.74 0.17 -7.09
CA ASP A 11 -7.72 -0.53 -7.87
C ASP A 11 -7.09 -1.67 -7.05
N GLY A 12 -6.91 -1.49 -5.74
CA GLY A 12 -6.44 -2.52 -4.82
C GLY A 12 -7.37 -3.74 -4.75
N GLU A 13 -8.69 -3.53 -4.65
CA GLU A 13 -9.66 -4.64 -4.67
C GLU A 13 -9.60 -5.41 -6.01
N LEU A 14 -9.51 -4.70 -7.14
CA LEU A 14 -9.39 -5.32 -8.47
C LEU A 14 -8.07 -6.07 -8.65
N ALA A 15 -6.96 -5.52 -8.14
CA ALA A 15 -5.66 -6.19 -8.16
C ALA A 15 -5.67 -7.47 -7.33
N ALA A 16 -6.32 -7.45 -6.17
CA ALA A 16 -6.47 -8.63 -5.33
C ALA A 16 -7.30 -9.72 -6.02
N GLU A 17 -8.41 -9.35 -6.67
CA GLU A 17 -9.20 -10.28 -7.49
C GLU A 17 -8.35 -10.90 -8.59
N HIS A 18 -7.58 -10.09 -9.32
CA HIS A 18 -6.68 -10.58 -10.37
C HIS A 18 -5.67 -11.61 -9.83
N PHE A 19 -5.03 -11.32 -8.70
CA PHE A 19 -4.06 -12.25 -8.10
C PHE A 19 -4.71 -13.50 -7.51
N TYR A 20 -5.87 -13.37 -6.89
CA TYR A 20 -6.61 -14.49 -6.30
C TYR A 20 -7.11 -15.46 -7.36
N MET A 21 -7.56 -14.93 -8.51
CA MET A 21 -7.99 -15.72 -9.66
C MET A 21 -6.81 -16.18 -10.53
N SER A 22 -5.59 -15.71 -10.26
CA SER A 22 -4.41 -16.21 -10.94
C SER A 22 -4.17 -17.66 -10.50
N GLY A 23 -3.86 -18.55 -11.44
CA GLY A 23 -3.53 -19.96 -11.13
C GLY A 23 -2.28 -20.15 -10.25
N ARG A 24 -1.67 -19.05 -9.79
CA ARG A 24 -0.55 -19.01 -8.85
C ARG A 24 -0.79 -17.92 -7.81
N VAL A 25 -1.74 -18.18 -6.91
CA VAL A 25 -2.14 -17.28 -5.83
C VAL A 25 -0.92 -16.92 -4.95
N PRO A 26 -0.61 -15.63 -4.75
CA PRO A 26 0.52 -15.23 -3.91
C PRO A 26 0.22 -15.43 -2.41
N THR A 27 1.29 -15.63 -1.63
CA THR A 27 1.24 -15.69 -0.16
C THR A 27 1.55 -14.33 0.48
N ALA A 28 2.08 -13.39 -0.28
CA ALA A 28 2.36 -12.03 0.16
C ALA A 28 2.23 -11.04 -1.00
N ILE A 29 1.76 -9.82 -0.72
CA ILE A 29 1.65 -8.72 -1.68
C ILE A 29 2.24 -7.44 -1.07
N TYR A 30 3.09 -6.77 -1.84
CA TYR A 30 3.53 -5.41 -1.58
C TYR A 30 2.72 -4.43 -2.43
N ALA A 31 2.12 -3.43 -1.78
CA ALA A 31 1.38 -2.35 -2.42
C ALA A 31 2.15 -1.03 -2.30
N ASN A 32 2.08 -0.22 -3.35
CA ASN A 32 2.73 1.09 -3.46
C ASN A 32 2.08 2.18 -2.61
N SER A 33 0.95 1.90 -1.95
CA SER A 33 0.33 2.81 -0.99
C SER A 33 -0.51 2.03 0.01
N ASP A 34 -0.74 2.64 1.18
CA ASP A 34 -1.69 2.12 2.16
C ASP A 34 -3.13 2.08 1.65
N GLU A 35 -3.51 2.94 0.69
CA GLU A 35 -4.85 2.91 0.08
C GLU A 35 -5.03 1.67 -0.79
N VAL A 36 -4.06 1.37 -1.67
CA VAL A 36 -4.07 0.16 -2.49
C VAL A 36 -4.00 -1.09 -1.61
N ALA A 37 -3.15 -1.07 -0.56
CA ALA A 37 -3.06 -2.15 0.42
C ALA A 37 -4.41 -2.40 1.13
N ALA A 38 -5.14 -1.34 1.48
CA ALA A 38 -6.46 -1.45 2.11
C ALA A 38 -7.50 -2.10 1.18
N GLY A 39 -7.46 -1.80 -0.12
CA GLY A 39 -8.29 -2.47 -1.11
C GLY A 39 -8.01 -3.98 -1.15
N ILE A 40 -6.73 -4.35 -1.22
CA ILE A 40 -6.31 -5.75 -1.21
C ILE A 40 -6.75 -6.43 0.09
N HIS A 41 -6.57 -5.75 1.24
CA HIS A 41 -6.95 -6.26 2.56
C HIS A 41 -8.46 -6.50 2.66
N LEU A 42 -9.27 -5.57 2.12
CA LEU A 42 -10.72 -5.71 2.10
C LEU A 42 -11.15 -6.92 1.27
N PHE A 43 -10.58 -7.11 0.08
CA PHE A 43 -10.85 -8.28 -0.76
C PHE A 43 -10.41 -9.59 -0.08
N ALA A 44 -9.20 -9.63 0.47
CA ALA A 44 -8.65 -10.81 1.13
C ALA A 44 -9.54 -11.25 2.32
N LYS A 45 -9.96 -10.29 3.14
CA LYS A 45 -10.86 -10.54 4.27
C LYS A 45 -12.23 -11.06 3.83
N LYS A 46 -12.80 -10.51 2.75
CA LYS A 46 -14.09 -10.98 2.19
C LYS A 46 -14.01 -12.43 1.68
N ASN A 47 -12.84 -12.85 1.19
CA ASN A 47 -12.64 -14.16 0.56
C ASN A 47 -11.93 -15.18 1.47
N ASN A 48 -11.68 -14.85 2.74
CA ASN A 48 -10.86 -15.67 3.66
C ASN A 48 -9.50 -16.06 3.05
N TRP A 49 -8.91 -15.14 2.29
CA TRP A 49 -7.61 -15.35 1.67
C TRP A 49 -6.49 -15.03 2.66
N ASP A 50 -5.74 -16.05 3.05
CA ASP A 50 -4.56 -15.93 3.92
C ASP A 50 -3.35 -15.42 3.12
N VAL A 51 -3.27 -14.10 2.95
CA VAL A 51 -2.19 -13.40 2.26
C VAL A 51 -1.62 -12.31 3.15
N GLU A 52 -0.29 -12.24 3.22
CA GLU A 52 0.41 -11.13 3.88
C GLU A 52 0.33 -9.88 3.01
N ILE A 53 -0.02 -8.73 3.59
CA ILE A 53 -0.20 -7.48 2.83
C ILE A 53 0.69 -6.41 3.44
N ILE A 54 1.58 -5.84 2.64
CA ILE A 54 2.50 -4.79 3.04
C ILE A 54 2.18 -3.54 2.24
N GLY A 55 1.87 -2.43 2.90
CA GLY A 55 1.64 -1.13 2.28
C GLY A 55 2.89 -0.24 2.25
N GLU A 56 2.69 0.99 1.80
CA GLU A 56 3.71 2.04 1.75
C GLU A 56 3.07 3.38 2.18
N GLY A 57 3.79 4.13 3.01
CA GLY A 57 3.42 5.47 3.48
C GLY A 57 3.20 5.59 4.99
N ASN A 58 3.02 4.50 5.73
CA ASN A 58 2.79 4.48 7.19
C ASN A 58 1.68 5.46 7.66
N THR A 59 0.58 5.50 6.90
CA THR A 59 -0.58 6.37 7.14
C THR A 59 -1.50 5.83 8.24
N SER A 60 -2.56 6.57 8.59
CA SER A 60 -3.57 6.09 9.54
C SER A 60 -4.29 4.82 9.06
N ILE A 61 -4.34 4.55 7.76
CA ILE A 61 -5.05 3.40 7.19
C ILE A 61 -4.36 2.10 7.60
N SER A 62 -3.04 2.00 7.43
CA SER A 62 -2.27 0.81 7.85
C SER A 62 -2.36 0.56 9.35
N ARG A 63 -2.36 1.63 10.16
CA ARG A 63 -2.52 1.53 11.62
C ARG A 63 -3.89 1.03 12.04
N VAL A 64 -4.96 1.51 11.40
CA VAL A 64 -6.34 1.10 11.72
C VAL A 64 -6.61 -0.34 11.26
N LEU A 65 -6.12 -0.72 10.09
CA LEU A 65 -6.34 -2.05 9.52
C LEU A 65 -5.32 -3.09 10.01
N GLY A 66 -4.25 -2.66 10.67
CA GLY A 66 -3.28 -3.53 11.34
C GLY A 66 -2.34 -4.28 10.40
N PHE A 67 -2.09 -3.76 9.19
CA PHE A 67 -1.11 -4.34 8.26
C PHE A 67 0.22 -3.57 8.31
N PRO A 68 1.36 -4.23 8.06
CA PRO A 68 2.67 -3.56 8.01
C PRO A 68 2.76 -2.57 6.84
N SER A 69 3.46 -1.44 7.05
CA SER A 69 3.66 -0.43 6.02
C SER A 69 5.08 0.13 6.06
N LEU A 70 5.65 0.40 4.88
CA LEU A 70 6.93 1.08 4.76
C LEU A 70 6.80 2.56 5.13
N ASP A 71 7.55 3.02 6.14
CA ASP A 71 7.61 4.43 6.49
C ASP A 71 8.56 5.20 5.57
N LEU A 72 7.99 6.15 4.80
CA LEU A 72 8.74 7.01 3.90
C LEU A 72 9.32 8.26 4.60
N ASN A 73 9.04 8.47 5.89
CA ASN A 73 9.47 9.63 6.67
C ASN A 73 9.09 10.96 6.00
N LEU A 74 7.85 11.05 5.48
CA LEU A 74 7.40 12.20 4.67
C LEU A 74 7.47 13.53 5.44
N GLU A 75 7.30 13.51 6.76
CA GLU A 75 7.45 14.69 7.61
C GLU A 75 8.90 15.21 7.58
N GLN A 76 9.87 14.34 7.81
CA GLN A 76 11.30 14.70 7.78
C GLN A 76 11.71 15.13 6.37
N LEU A 77 11.19 14.46 5.34
CA LEU A 77 11.40 14.85 3.95
C LEU A 77 10.88 16.26 3.68
N GLY A 78 9.69 16.60 4.16
CA GLY A 78 9.12 17.95 4.04
C GLY A 78 9.94 19.02 4.76
N ILE A 79 10.39 18.72 5.99
CA ILE A 79 11.28 19.62 6.75
C ILE A 79 12.59 19.87 6.00
N ALA A 80 13.21 18.82 5.47
CA ALA A 80 14.45 18.91 4.71
C ALA A 80 14.25 19.74 3.43
N ALA A 81 13.18 19.47 2.68
CA ALA A 81 12.87 20.20 1.45
C ALA A 81 12.66 21.70 1.70
N PHE A 82 11.92 22.07 2.76
CA PHE A 82 11.68 23.47 3.09
C PHE A 82 12.94 24.16 3.64
N SER A 83 13.77 23.43 4.41
CA SER A 83 15.04 23.94 4.91
C SER A 83 16.01 24.29 3.77
N LEU A 84 16.08 23.44 2.73
CA LEU A 84 16.88 23.70 1.54
C LEU A 84 16.37 24.93 0.78
N PHE A 85 15.04 25.04 0.61
CA PHE A 85 14.44 26.20 -0.06
C PHE A 85 14.80 27.53 0.61
N LEU A 86 14.79 27.59 1.94
CA LEU A 86 15.16 28.79 2.70
C LEU A 86 16.67 29.07 2.76
N GLN A 87 17.53 28.10 2.41
CA GLN A 87 18.99 28.29 2.36
C GLN A 87 19.46 28.91 1.05
N ASP A 88 18.65 28.81 -0.01
CA ASP A 88 18.91 29.39 -1.32
C ASP A 88 18.41 30.86 -1.45
N GLU A 89 17.89 31.46 -0.36
CA GLU A 89 17.60 32.91 -0.22
C GLU A 89 18.68 33.66 0.59
#